data_AF-A0A961SSF1-F1
#
_entry.id   AF-A0A961SSF1-F1
#
_cell.length_a   1.000
_cell.length_b   1.000
_cell.length_c   1.000
_cell.angle_alpha   90.00
_cell.angle_beta   90.00
_cell.angle_gamma   90.00
#
_symmetry.space_group_name_H-M   'P 1'
#
loop_
_entity.id
_entity.type
_entity.pdbx_description
1 polymer ?
#
loop_
_entity_poly.entity_id
_entity_poly.type
_entity_poly.pdbx_seq_one_letter_code
_entity_poly.pdbx_strand_id
1 'polypeptide(L)'
;MTGPMTAMLAGLPLICVTLSSPGMAEPQCHSNDRYLVVAQPHEDDAGNRFAVTRLNGAPPPAACAFDERAADFVLGAAGDPLWFAELAGNSLILNRSTGPQGDLVVYDLRSGKVVLDVPSDEYELKDNVVTFWQRMARATRETCPAFAENEASGFGSVTAVRKTLDLATQSVTETGDSKCMPVQ
;
A
#
# COMPACT_ATOMS: atom_id res chain seq x y z
N MET A 1 -42.52 -14.54 73.01
CA MET A 1 -42.04 -13.34 72.29
C MET A 1 -40.62 -13.60 71.84
N THR A 2 -40.43 -14.10 70.62
CA THR A 2 -39.12 -14.18 69.94
C THR A 2 -39.40 -14.60 68.49
N GLY A 3 -39.34 -13.65 67.55
CA GLY A 3 -39.51 -13.90 66.12
C GLY A 3 -38.14 -14.02 65.43
N PRO A 4 -38.02 -14.76 64.31
CA PRO A 4 -36.80 -14.76 63.51
C PRO A 4 -36.84 -13.66 62.43
N MET A 5 -35.71 -12.94 62.30
CA MET A 5 -35.43 -11.96 61.26
C MET A 5 -35.08 -12.68 59.95
N THR A 6 -35.86 -12.40 58.90
CA THR A 6 -35.57 -12.82 57.52
C THR A 6 -34.61 -11.81 56.89
N ALA A 7 -33.37 -12.21 56.61
CA ALA A 7 -32.38 -11.40 55.92
C ALA A 7 -32.56 -11.49 54.39
N MET A 8 -32.88 -10.36 53.76
CA MET A 8 -32.85 -10.18 52.30
C MET A 8 -31.40 -10.06 51.82
N LEU A 9 -30.93 -11.03 51.03
CA LEU A 9 -29.69 -10.94 50.26
C LEU A 9 -29.98 -10.24 48.93
N ALA A 10 -29.47 -9.02 48.78
CA ALA A 10 -29.51 -8.25 47.54
C ALA A 10 -28.46 -8.81 46.54
N GLY A 11 -28.91 -9.34 45.42
CA GLY A 11 -28.06 -9.78 44.32
C GLY A 11 -27.51 -8.60 43.52
N LEU A 12 -26.19 -8.46 43.47
CA LEU A 12 -25.51 -7.54 42.56
C LEU A 12 -25.62 -8.06 41.10
N PRO A 13 -26.03 -7.23 40.14
CA PRO A 13 -25.98 -7.59 38.72
C PRO A 13 -24.52 -7.62 38.23
N LEU A 14 -24.12 -8.77 37.70
CA LEU A 14 -22.85 -8.99 37.03
C LEU A 14 -22.87 -8.22 35.70
N ILE A 15 -22.24 -7.05 35.66
CA ILE A 15 -22.07 -6.26 34.43
C ILE A 15 -21.02 -6.97 33.56
N CYS A 16 -21.48 -7.66 32.53
CA CYS A 16 -20.63 -8.29 31.53
C CYS A 16 -20.10 -7.20 30.59
N VAL A 17 -18.87 -6.74 30.84
CA VAL A 17 -18.17 -5.80 29.96
C VAL A 17 -17.72 -6.58 28.72
N THR A 18 -18.36 -6.35 27.59
CA THR A 18 -17.88 -6.87 26.29
C THR A 18 -16.66 -6.07 25.87
N LEU A 19 -15.48 -6.69 26.02
CA LEU A 19 -14.24 -6.20 25.43
C LEU A 19 -14.36 -6.34 23.91
N SER A 20 -14.64 -5.24 23.22
CA SER A 20 -14.41 -5.15 21.79
C SER A 20 -12.90 -5.22 21.56
N SER A 21 -12.39 -6.40 21.23
CA SER A 21 -11.01 -6.52 20.74
C SER A 21 -10.87 -5.58 19.53
N PRO A 22 -9.78 -4.80 19.42
CA PRO A 22 -9.49 -4.10 18.18
C PRO A 22 -9.38 -5.16 17.08
N GLY A 23 -10.39 -5.21 16.22
CA GLY A 23 -10.40 -6.13 15.10
C GLY A 23 -9.28 -5.73 14.16
N MET A 24 -8.36 -6.65 13.87
CA MET A 24 -7.42 -6.49 12.77
C MET A 24 -8.22 -6.11 11.52
N ALA A 25 -7.72 -5.13 10.77
CA ALA A 25 -8.38 -4.72 9.55
C ALA A 25 -8.51 -5.92 8.60
N GLU A 26 -9.70 -6.08 8.03
CA GLU A 26 -10.04 -7.24 7.20
C GLU A 26 -9.19 -7.23 5.90
N PRO A 27 -8.86 -8.42 5.35
CA PRO A 27 -8.17 -8.53 4.07
C PRO A 27 -8.97 -7.86 2.94
N GLN A 28 -8.26 -7.27 1.98
CA GLN A 28 -8.84 -6.64 0.79
C GLN A 28 -8.50 -7.47 -0.44
N CYS A 29 -9.50 -7.73 -1.29
CA CYS A 29 -9.32 -8.54 -2.49
C CYS A 29 -9.43 -7.70 -3.76
N HIS A 30 -8.43 -7.86 -4.62
CA HIS A 30 -8.35 -7.22 -5.92
C HIS A 30 -8.16 -8.31 -6.97
N SER A 31 -8.92 -8.26 -8.06
CA SER A 31 -8.80 -9.29 -9.10
C SER A 31 -9.00 -8.72 -10.49
N ASN A 32 -8.43 -9.42 -11.46
CA ASN A 32 -8.71 -9.26 -12.88
C ASN A 32 -8.92 -10.66 -13.51
N ASP A 33 -8.89 -10.77 -14.83
CA ASP A 33 -9.06 -12.04 -15.55
C ASP A 33 -7.95 -13.08 -15.30
N ARG A 34 -6.81 -12.65 -14.73
CA ARG A 34 -5.58 -13.44 -14.61
C ARG A 34 -5.13 -13.67 -13.19
N TYR A 35 -5.39 -12.74 -12.27
CA TYR A 35 -4.87 -12.78 -10.92
C TYR A 35 -5.94 -12.40 -9.89
N LEU A 36 -5.83 -13.04 -8.73
CA LEU A 36 -6.36 -12.58 -7.46
C LEU A 36 -5.17 -12.10 -6.62
N VAL A 37 -5.31 -10.92 -6.03
CA VAL A 37 -4.38 -10.35 -5.06
C VAL A 37 -5.15 -10.07 -3.79
N VAL A 38 -4.78 -10.73 -2.70
CA VAL A 38 -5.34 -10.49 -1.38
C VAL A 38 -4.33 -9.72 -0.55
N ALA A 39 -4.63 -8.45 -0.27
CA ALA A 39 -3.86 -7.61 0.62
C ALA A 39 -4.31 -7.85 2.05
N GLN A 40 -3.36 -8.09 2.95
CA GLN A 40 -3.62 -8.20 4.38
C GLN A 40 -2.66 -7.27 5.14
N PRO A 41 -3.17 -6.40 6.02
CA PRO A 41 -2.32 -5.59 6.89
C PRO A 41 -1.39 -6.46 7.72
N HIS A 42 -0.17 -5.98 7.95
CA HIS A 42 0.67 -6.56 9.00
C HIS A 42 0.04 -6.26 10.38
N GLU A 43 0.21 -7.18 11.32
CA GLU A 43 -0.34 -7.04 12.68
C GLU A 43 0.40 -5.96 13.48
N ASP A 44 1.73 -5.97 13.40
CA ASP A 44 2.61 -5.11 14.19
C ASP A 44 3.43 -4.11 13.35
N ASP A 45 3.27 -4.10 12.03
CA ASP A 45 4.04 -3.27 11.10
C ASP A 45 3.13 -2.44 10.19
N ALA A 46 3.69 -1.35 9.62
CA ALA A 46 3.02 -0.59 8.58
C ALA A 46 2.99 -1.38 7.26
N GLY A 47 1.94 -1.15 6.47
CA GLY A 47 1.77 -1.77 5.16
C GLY A 47 1.03 -3.10 5.18
N ASN A 48 1.06 -3.77 4.04
CA ASN A 48 0.38 -5.03 3.80
C ASN A 48 1.36 -6.07 3.23
N ARG A 49 1.03 -7.32 3.51
CA ARG A 49 1.45 -8.47 2.72
C ARG A 49 0.40 -8.80 1.66
N PHE A 50 0.83 -9.39 0.55
CA PHE A 50 -0.02 -9.68 -0.61
C PHE A 50 0.10 -11.14 -1.00
N ALA A 51 -0.99 -11.90 -0.88
CA ALA A 51 -1.09 -13.24 -1.43
C ALA A 51 -1.55 -13.14 -2.88
N VAL A 52 -0.74 -13.63 -3.82
CA VAL A 52 -1.04 -13.60 -5.25
C VAL A 52 -1.37 -15.00 -5.74
N THR A 53 -2.53 -15.15 -6.38
CA THR A 53 -2.99 -16.40 -6.99
C THR A 53 -3.30 -16.16 -8.47
N ARG A 54 -2.79 -17.01 -9.34
CA ARG A 54 -3.07 -17.06 -10.77
C ARG A 54 -4.41 -17.74 -10.97
N LEU A 55 -5.34 -17.02 -11.58
CA LEU A 55 -6.68 -17.52 -11.86
C LEU A 55 -6.71 -18.40 -13.12
N ASN A 56 -5.82 -18.17 -14.09
CA ASN A 56 -5.80 -18.92 -15.36
C ASN A 56 -7.18 -19.00 -16.05
N GLY A 57 -8.00 -17.94 -15.93
CA GLY A 57 -9.36 -17.88 -16.45
C GLY A 57 -10.45 -18.44 -15.52
N ALA A 58 -10.10 -18.98 -14.34
CA ALA A 58 -11.07 -19.32 -13.31
C ALA A 58 -11.64 -18.06 -12.65
N PRO A 59 -12.90 -18.08 -12.17
CA PRO A 59 -13.41 -16.98 -11.36
C PRO A 59 -12.67 -16.90 -10.01
N PRO A 60 -12.51 -15.71 -9.42
CA PRO A 60 -11.95 -15.58 -8.07
C PRO A 60 -12.87 -16.28 -7.04
N PRO A 61 -12.30 -16.80 -5.94
CA PRO A 61 -13.07 -17.40 -4.87
C PRO A 61 -14.04 -16.39 -4.24
N ALA A 62 -15.19 -16.87 -3.76
CA ALA A 62 -16.20 -16.01 -3.16
C ALA A 62 -15.78 -15.41 -1.81
N ALA A 63 -14.90 -16.10 -1.07
CA ALA A 63 -14.37 -15.63 0.19
C ALA A 63 -13.08 -14.83 -0.04
N CYS A 64 -13.04 -13.60 0.48
CA CYS A 64 -11.82 -12.83 0.55
C CYS A 64 -11.02 -13.27 1.79
N ALA A 65 -10.02 -14.13 1.58
CA ALA A 65 -9.20 -14.65 2.67
C ALA A 65 -7.74 -14.66 2.25
N PHE A 66 -6.87 -14.21 3.15
CA PHE A 66 -5.43 -14.33 2.96
C PHE A 66 -5.01 -15.75 3.32
N ASP A 67 -4.50 -16.48 2.33
CA ASP A 67 -3.96 -17.82 2.51
C ASP A 67 -2.61 -17.94 1.79
N GLU A 68 -1.53 -17.82 2.56
CA GLU A 68 -0.16 -17.95 2.07
C GLU A 68 0.14 -19.33 1.46
N ARG A 69 -0.52 -20.39 1.91
CA ARG A 69 -0.29 -21.75 1.40
C ARG A 69 -1.00 -22.00 0.08
N ALA A 70 -2.12 -21.32 -0.14
CA ALA A 70 -2.87 -21.39 -1.39
C ALA A 70 -2.38 -20.38 -2.44
N ALA A 71 -1.60 -19.38 -2.05
CA ALA A 71 -1.00 -18.41 -2.94
C ALA A 71 0.11 -19.05 -3.81
N ASP A 72 0.28 -18.56 -5.05
CA ASP A 72 1.44 -18.91 -5.87
C ASP A 72 2.72 -18.28 -5.31
N PHE A 73 2.59 -17.07 -4.76
CA PHE A 73 3.64 -16.37 -4.04
C PHE A 73 3.06 -15.27 -3.14
N VAL A 74 3.87 -14.83 -2.18
CA VAL A 74 3.55 -13.73 -1.27
C VAL A 74 4.57 -12.59 -1.44
N LEU A 75 4.07 -11.36 -1.42
CA LEU A 75 4.86 -10.13 -1.43
C LEU A 75 4.65 -9.35 -0.11
N GLY A 76 5.56 -8.44 0.23
CA GLY A 76 5.47 -7.62 1.45
C GLY A 76 5.93 -8.40 2.69
N ALA A 77 7.24 -8.36 2.96
CA ALA A 77 7.77 -8.91 4.20
C ALA A 77 7.40 -8.02 5.40
N ALA A 78 7.50 -8.56 6.62
CA ALA A 78 7.36 -7.75 7.82
C ALA A 78 8.31 -6.54 7.78
N GLY A 79 7.79 -5.36 8.09
CA GLY A 79 8.50 -4.08 7.97
C GLY A 79 8.57 -3.49 6.55
N ASP A 80 7.97 -4.12 5.53
CA ASP A 80 7.85 -3.56 4.18
C ASP A 80 6.53 -2.80 4.02
N PRO A 81 6.55 -1.45 4.00
CA PRO A 81 5.34 -0.65 4.15
C PRO A 81 4.61 -0.49 2.81
N LEU A 82 4.20 -1.61 2.21
CA LEU A 82 3.54 -1.68 0.91
C LEU A 82 2.02 -1.49 1.02
N TRP A 83 1.48 -0.64 0.15
CA TRP A 83 0.06 -0.32 0.07
C TRP A 83 -0.44 -0.63 -1.34
N PHE A 84 -1.60 -1.28 -1.43
CA PHE A 84 -2.24 -1.53 -2.72
C PHE A 84 -2.53 -0.20 -3.42
N ALA A 85 -2.15 -0.09 -4.69
CA ALA A 85 -2.58 1.03 -5.53
C ALA A 85 -3.45 0.52 -6.68
N GLU A 86 -2.94 -0.42 -7.50
CA GLU A 86 -3.68 -0.87 -8.68
C GLU A 86 -3.24 -2.27 -9.17
N LEU A 87 -4.16 -2.98 -9.83
CA LEU A 87 -3.91 -4.27 -10.48
C LEU A 87 -4.25 -4.17 -11.97
N ALA A 88 -3.21 -4.16 -12.82
CA ALA A 88 -3.34 -3.92 -14.26
C ALA A 88 -2.70 -5.05 -15.06
N GLY A 89 -3.53 -5.90 -15.67
CA GLY A 89 -3.06 -7.06 -16.46
C GLY A 89 -2.15 -7.99 -15.66
N ASN A 90 -0.85 -8.01 -16.00
CA ASN A 90 0.15 -8.81 -15.31
C ASN A 90 0.95 -8.01 -14.25
N SER A 91 0.54 -6.78 -13.95
CA SER A 91 1.30 -5.89 -13.09
C SER A 91 0.53 -5.54 -11.83
N LEU A 92 1.20 -5.60 -10.69
CA LEU A 92 0.71 -5.08 -9.42
C LEU A 92 1.47 -3.81 -9.08
N ILE A 93 0.74 -2.71 -8.97
CA ILE A 93 1.25 -1.39 -8.64
C ILE A 93 0.97 -1.13 -7.17
N LEU A 94 2.01 -0.81 -6.43
CA LEU A 94 2.01 -0.58 -4.99
C LEU A 94 2.70 0.75 -4.68
N ASN A 95 2.32 1.34 -3.56
CA ASN A 95 3.08 2.44 -2.96
C ASN A 95 3.82 1.91 -1.74
N ARG A 96 5.13 2.19 -1.62
CA ARG A 96 5.91 1.87 -0.42
C ARG A 96 6.13 3.14 0.40
N SER A 97 5.53 3.24 1.58
CA SER A 97 5.68 4.43 2.42
C SER A 97 5.25 4.24 3.87
N THR A 98 5.99 4.83 4.81
CA THR A 98 5.55 5.09 6.19
C THR A 98 5.28 6.57 6.48
N GLY A 99 5.33 7.42 5.46
CA GLY A 99 5.31 8.88 5.60
C GLY A 99 4.69 9.61 4.41
N PRO A 100 4.86 10.94 4.33
CA PRO A 100 4.24 11.76 3.29
C PRO A 100 4.88 11.56 1.91
N GLN A 101 6.14 11.11 1.84
CA GLN A 101 6.78 10.69 0.59
C GLN A 101 6.92 9.17 0.56
N GLY A 102 6.72 8.60 -0.62
CA GLY A 102 6.81 7.16 -0.86
C GLY A 102 7.51 6.80 -2.15
N ASP A 103 7.63 5.50 -2.38
CA ASP A 103 8.13 4.92 -3.61
C ASP A 103 7.01 4.30 -4.41
N LEU A 104 7.08 4.43 -5.73
CA LEU A 104 6.26 3.67 -6.67
C LEU A 104 6.94 2.33 -6.92
N VAL A 105 6.24 1.24 -6.59
CA VAL A 105 6.73 -0.13 -6.76
C VAL A 105 5.80 -0.88 -7.71
N VAL A 106 6.37 -1.47 -8.75
CA VAL A 106 5.63 -2.25 -9.75
C VAL A 106 6.23 -3.65 -9.84
N TYR A 107 5.39 -4.66 -9.58
CA TYR A 107 5.73 -6.07 -9.73
C TYR A 107 5.16 -6.64 -11.03
N ASP A 108 5.93 -7.50 -11.70
CA ASP A 108 5.42 -8.41 -12.72
C ASP A 108 4.95 -9.71 -12.09
N LEU A 109 3.64 -9.94 -12.08
CA LEU A 109 3.01 -11.09 -11.45
C LEU A 109 3.27 -12.42 -12.19
N ARG A 110 3.76 -12.36 -13.44
CA ARG A 110 4.20 -13.57 -14.17
C ARG A 110 5.47 -14.15 -13.56
N SER A 111 6.36 -13.30 -13.09
CA SER A 111 7.66 -13.68 -12.54
C SER A 111 7.77 -13.50 -11.03
N GLY A 112 6.85 -12.74 -10.42
CA GLY A 112 6.92 -12.32 -9.02
C GLY A 112 8.04 -11.30 -8.75
N LYS A 113 8.61 -10.68 -9.80
CA LYS A 113 9.77 -9.80 -9.68
C LYS A 113 9.37 -8.33 -9.75
N VAL A 114 10.12 -7.50 -9.03
CA VAL A 114 10.06 -6.05 -9.15
C VAL A 114 10.57 -5.63 -10.53
N VAL A 115 9.77 -4.82 -11.22
CA VAL A 115 10.10 -4.19 -12.51
C VAL A 115 10.50 -2.72 -12.31
N LEU A 116 9.84 -2.04 -11.37
CA LEU A 116 10.12 -0.67 -11.00
C LEU A 116 10.06 -0.53 -9.49
N ASP A 117 11.03 0.16 -8.92
CA ASP A 117 11.06 0.55 -7.52
C ASP A 117 11.84 1.87 -7.44
N VAL A 118 11.11 2.97 -7.36
CA VAL A 118 11.67 4.32 -7.49
C VAL A 118 10.94 5.32 -6.60
N PRO A 119 11.63 6.35 -6.09
CA PRO A 119 10.99 7.41 -5.33
C PRO A 119 10.05 8.23 -6.21
N SER A 120 8.74 8.11 -5.98
CA SER A 120 7.69 8.82 -6.73
C SER A 120 6.41 8.86 -5.89
N ASP A 121 5.85 10.05 -5.68
CA ASP A 121 4.63 10.22 -4.87
C ASP A 121 3.36 10.17 -5.71
N GLU A 122 3.48 10.30 -7.02
CA GLU A 122 2.36 10.35 -7.94
C GLU A 122 2.65 9.58 -9.21
N TYR A 123 1.60 8.96 -9.73
CA TYR A 123 1.60 8.31 -11.03
C TYR A 123 0.19 8.39 -11.66
N GLU A 124 0.14 8.20 -12.96
CA GLU A 124 -1.08 8.01 -13.74
C GLU A 124 -0.93 6.72 -14.55
N LEU A 125 -1.93 5.84 -14.50
CA LEU A 125 -2.01 4.69 -15.39
C LEU A 125 -3.00 4.98 -16.52
N LYS A 126 -2.53 4.89 -17.76
CA LYS A 126 -3.38 5.00 -18.95
C LYS A 126 -2.88 4.07 -20.04
N ASP A 127 -3.78 3.32 -20.66
CA ASP A 127 -3.48 2.45 -21.82
C ASP A 127 -2.26 1.54 -21.59
N ASN A 128 -2.16 0.95 -20.38
CA ASN A 128 -1.05 0.07 -19.97
C ASN A 128 0.32 0.77 -19.85
N VAL A 129 0.33 2.09 -19.74
CA VAL A 129 1.50 2.93 -19.52
C VAL A 129 1.35 3.68 -18.18
N VAL A 130 2.31 3.49 -17.29
CA VAL A 130 2.41 4.23 -16.03
C VAL A 130 3.28 5.46 -16.29
N THR A 131 2.71 6.65 -16.18
CA THR A 131 3.45 7.92 -16.22
C THR A 131 3.68 8.39 -14.80
N PHE A 132 4.92 8.71 -14.43
CA PHE A 132 5.26 9.05 -13.05
C PHE A 132 6.37 10.10 -12.97
N TRP A 133 6.45 10.79 -11.83
CA TRP A 133 7.49 11.77 -11.55
C TRP A 133 8.50 11.20 -10.57
N GLN A 134 9.61 10.69 -11.11
CA GLN A 134 10.69 10.17 -10.29
C GLN A 134 11.46 11.31 -9.64
N ARG A 135 11.51 11.33 -8.30
CA ARG A 135 12.40 12.24 -7.56
C ARG A 135 13.85 11.84 -7.81
N MET A 136 14.67 12.83 -8.15
CA MET A 136 16.09 12.65 -8.44
C MET A 136 16.92 13.23 -7.27
N ALA A 137 18.00 13.93 -7.59
CA ALA A 137 18.85 14.56 -6.59
C ALA A 137 18.17 15.78 -5.93
N ARG A 138 18.72 16.15 -4.76
CA ARG A 138 18.42 17.42 -4.09
C ARG A 138 18.61 18.57 -5.07
N ALA A 139 17.61 19.43 -5.17
CA ALA A 139 17.69 20.62 -5.98
C ALA A 139 18.53 21.70 -5.27
N THR A 140 18.94 22.70 -6.03
CA THR A 140 19.69 23.87 -5.57
C THR A 140 18.92 25.13 -5.95
N ARG A 141 19.39 26.31 -5.50
CA ARG A 141 18.80 27.59 -5.93
C ARG A 141 18.89 27.78 -7.44
N GLU A 142 19.92 27.21 -8.05
CA GLU A 142 20.19 27.29 -9.47
C GLU A 142 19.27 26.37 -10.29
N THR A 143 18.90 25.21 -9.73
CA THR A 143 18.11 24.18 -10.44
C THR A 143 16.64 24.14 -10.04
N CYS A 144 16.24 24.89 -9.01
CA CYS A 144 14.86 24.99 -8.56
C CYS A 144 14.47 26.45 -8.26
N PRO A 145 13.64 27.07 -9.10
CA PRO A 145 13.14 28.42 -8.86
C PRO A 145 12.37 28.56 -7.52
N ALA A 146 11.68 27.51 -7.09
CA ALA A 146 10.91 27.47 -5.84
C ALA A 146 11.76 27.15 -4.59
N PHE A 147 13.09 27.03 -4.72
CA PHE A 147 13.95 26.53 -3.65
C PHE A 147 13.85 27.37 -2.37
N ALA A 148 13.92 28.70 -2.51
CA ALA A 148 13.87 29.61 -1.37
C ALA A 148 12.50 29.63 -0.68
N GLU A 149 11.41 29.47 -1.45
CA GLU A 149 10.05 29.40 -0.91
C GLU A 149 9.82 28.09 -0.14
N ASN A 150 10.29 26.98 -0.70
CA ASN A 150 10.25 25.67 -0.04
C ASN A 150 11.04 25.69 1.28
N GLU A 151 12.28 26.19 1.27
CA GLU A 151 13.10 26.30 2.50
C GLU A 151 12.45 27.20 3.55
N ALA A 152 11.88 28.35 3.15
CA ALA A 152 11.20 29.26 4.07
C ALA A 152 9.96 28.62 4.71
N SER A 153 9.36 27.63 4.05
CA SER A 153 8.23 26.84 4.53
C SER A 153 8.65 25.55 5.27
N GLY A 154 9.96 25.35 5.47
CA GLY A 154 10.51 24.19 6.18
C GLY A 154 10.64 22.91 5.34
N PHE A 155 10.50 23.00 4.01
CA PHE A 155 10.64 21.87 3.09
C PHE A 155 12.03 21.83 2.44
N GLY A 156 12.51 20.64 2.14
CA GLY A 156 13.57 20.42 1.16
C GLY A 156 13.05 20.60 -0.27
N SER A 157 13.96 20.60 -1.24
CA SER A 157 13.63 20.63 -2.67
C SER A 157 14.39 19.54 -3.42
N VAL A 158 13.72 18.87 -4.34
CA VAL A 158 14.32 17.91 -5.28
C VAL A 158 13.94 18.27 -6.71
N THR A 159 14.77 17.87 -7.67
CA THR A 159 14.36 17.83 -9.07
C THR A 159 13.67 16.50 -9.30
N ALA A 160 12.49 16.51 -9.92
CA ALA A 160 11.82 15.31 -10.39
C ALA A 160 11.80 15.30 -11.91
N VAL A 161 11.92 14.12 -12.50
CA VAL A 161 11.85 13.91 -13.95
C VAL A 161 10.65 13.04 -14.29
N ARG A 162 9.96 13.39 -15.38
CA ARG A 162 8.82 12.60 -15.83
C ARG A 162 9.30 11.41 -16.65
N LYS A 163 8.77 10.24 -16.31
CA LYS A 163 9.07 8.98 -16.97
C LYS A 163 7.78 8.24 -17.30
N THR A 164 7.89 7.31 -18.23
CA THR A 164 6.85 6.33 -18.54
C THR A 164 7.41 4.93 -18.34
N LEU A 165 6.59 4.04 -17.81
CA LEU A 165 6.80 2.60 -17.78
C LEU A 165 5.70 1.95 -18.63
N ASP A 166 6.09 1.30 -19.72
CA ASP A 166 5.18 0.44 -20.49
C ASP A 166 5.07 -0.92 -19.80
N LEU A 167 3.88 -1.30 -19.32
CA LEU A 167 3.69 -2.53 -18.53
C LEU A 167 3.75 -3.81 -19.38
N ALA A 168 3.61 -3.72 -20.71
CA ALA A 168 3.70 -4.88 -21.58
C ALA A 168 5.17 -5.27 -21.83
N THR A 169 5.99 -4.27 -22.14
CA THR A 169 7.43 -4.41 -22.47
C THR A 169 8.33 -4.27 -21.25
N GLN A 170 7.82 -3.72 -20.14
CA GLN A 170 8.56 -3.40 -18.92
C GLN A 170 9.69 -2.39 -19.16
N SER A 171 9.55 -1.54 -20.18
CA SER A 171 10.55 -0.55 -20.54
C SER A 171 10.24 0.80 -19.89
N VAL A 172 11.28 1.43 -19.32
CA VAL A 172 11.20 2.77 -18.75
C VAL A 172 11.82 3.77 -19.71
N THR A 173 11.10 4.84 -20.02
CA THR A 173 11.56 5.93 -20.90
C THR A 173 11.41 7.27 -20.19
N GLU A 174 12.39 8.15 -20.33
CA GLU A 174 12.29 9.54 -19.85
C GLU A 174 11.59 10.40 -20.91
N THR A 175 10.67 11.27 -20.49
CA THR A 175 9.95 12.14 -21.44
C THR A 175 10.71 13.44 -21.73
N GLY A 176 11.73 13.74 -20.94
CA GLY A 176 12.51 14.99 -21.00
C GLY A 176 11.97 16.12 -20.13
N ASP A 177 10.81 15.96 -19.50
CA ASP A 177 10.25 16.98 -18.60
C ASP A 177 10.85 16.87 -17.20
N SER A 178 11.10 18.02 -16.58
CA SER A 178 11.55 18.12 -15.20
C SER A 178 10.78 19.20 -14.44
N LYS A 179 10.64 19.02 -13.13
CA LYS A 179 10.05 20.02 -12.23
C LYS A 179 10.75 20.02 -10.89
N CYS A 180 10.65 21.13 -10.17
CA CYS A 180 11.03 21.16 -8.76
C CYS A 180 9.86 20.67 -7.90
N MET A 181 10.16 19.84 -6.90
CA MET A 181 9.18 19.33 -5.94
C MET A 181 9.63 19.61 -4.50
N PRO A 182 8.72 20.09 -3.63
CA PRO A 182 8.98 20.16 -2.20
C PRO A 182 9.00 18.74 -1.60
N VAL A 183 9.86 18.52 -0.61
CA VAL A 183 9.96 17.25 0.14
C VAL A 183 10.08 17.54 1.64
N GLN A 184 9.61 16.63 2.48
CA GLN A 184 9.71 16.70 3.95
C GLN A 184 10.91 15.91 4.45
#